data_AF-A0A9E1HHM3-F1
#
_entry.id   AF-A0A9E1HHM3-F1
#
_cell.length_a   1.000
_cell.length_b   1.000
_cell.length_c   1.000
_cell.angle_alpha   90.00
_cell.angle_beta   90.00
_cell.angle_gamma   90.00
#
_symmetry.space_group_name_H-M   'P 1'
#
loop_
_entity.id
_entity.type
_entity.pdbx_description
1 polymer ?
#
loop_
_entity_poly.entity_id
_entity_poly.type
_entity_poly.pdbx_seq_one_letter_code
_entity_poly.pdbx_strand_id
1 'polypeptide(L)' 'MKNFSKEDKKWIEKCKKYPSKYKIYVDNDMIFVEDVFTEESIYTFEYFDYDFIVQVLNYIGCNAEWV' A
#
# COMPACT_ATOMS: atom_id res chain seq x y z
N MET A 1 -4.61 -2.30 -16.20
CA MET A 1 -3.87 -1.97 -14.97
C MET A 1 -4.83 -1.40 -13.96
N LYS A 2 -5.00 -2.06 -12.81
CA LYS A 2 -5.74 -1.47 -11.69
C LYS A 2 -4.82 -0.43 -11.05
N ASN A 3 -5.39 0.70 -10.68
CA ASN A 3 -4.67 1.76 -9.97
C ASN A 3 -5.13 1.76 -8.51
N PHE A 4 -4.28 2.27 -7.62
CA PHE A 4 -4.69 2.54 -6.25
C PHE A 4 -6.00 3.33 -6.19
N SER A 5 -6.92 2.83 -5.38
CA SER A 5 -8.15 3.52 -5.03
C SER A 5 -7.84 4.83 -4.31
N LYS A 6 -8.86 5.68 -4.15
CA LYS A 6 -8.72 6.90 -3.34
C LYS A 6 -8.35 6.58 -1.88
N GLU A 7 -8.82 5.44 -1.36
CA GLU A 7 -8.55 5.03 0.02
C GLU A 7 -7.13 4.47 0.17
N ASP A 8 -6.67 3.66 -0.78
CA ASP A 8 -5.28 3.19 -0.83
C ASP A 8 -4.30 4.37 -0.78
N LYS A 9 -4.53 5.39 -1.62
CA LYS A 9 -3.69 6.59 -1.66
C LYS A 9 -3.70 7.34 -0.32
N LYS A 10 -4.84 7.44 0.36
CA LYS A 10 -4.90 8.06 1.69
C LYS A 10 -4.10 7.27 2.72
N TRP A 11 -4.15 5.95 2.68
CA TRP A 11 -3.40 5.11 3.60
C TRP A 11 -1.90 5.13 3.31
N ILE A 12 -1.50 5.14 2.04
CA ILE A 12 -0.11 5.34 1.63
C ILE A 12 0.40 6.69 2.18
N GLU A 13 -0.35 7.78 1.99
CA GLU A 13 0.04 9.10 2.53
C GLU A 13 0.05 9.13 4.07
N LYS A 14 -0.88 8.45 4.75
CA LYS A 14 -0.86 8.32 6.22
C LYS A 14 0.38 7.58 6.71
N CYS A 15 0.74 6.46 6.08
CA CYS A 15 1.92 5.69 6.42
C CYS A 15 3.20 6.50 6.18
N LYS A 16 3.25 7.28 5.09
CA LYS A 16 4.34 8.21 4.80
C LYS A 16 4.45 9.34 5.83
N LYS A 17 3.31 9.87 6.28
CA LYS A 17 3.24 10.97 7.25
C LYS A 17 3.56 10.53 8.69
N TYR A 18 3.20 9.30 9.06
CA TYR A 18 3.37 8.76 10.41
C TYR A 18 4.01 7.36 10.41
N PRO A 19 5.26 7.21 9.92
CA PRO A 19 5.89 5.90 9.72
C PRO A 19 6.19 5.15 11.02
N SER A 20 6.25 5.85 12.16
CA SER A 20 6.43 5.23 13.48
C SER A 20 5.13 4.68 14.06
N LYS A 21 3.98 5.05 13.50
CA LYS A 21 2.65 4.65 13.97
C LYS A 21 2.00 3.63 13.04
N TYR A 22 2.13 3.82 11.73
CA TYR A 22 1.49 2.97 10.74
C TYR A 22 2.54 2.22 9.93
N LYS A 23 2.46 0.89 9.94
CA LYS A 23 3.38 0.01 9.22
C LYS A 23 2.61 -0.74 8.14
N ILE A 24 3.15 -0.75 6.94
CA ILE A 24 2.62 -1.54 5.83
C ILE A 24 3.34 -2.90 5.86
N TYR A 25 2.56 -3.97 6.00
CA TYR A 25 3.04 -5.33 5.81
C TYR A 25 2.71 -5.79 4.40
N VAL A 26 3.70 -6.43 3.77
CA VAL A 26 3.58 -7.02 2.44
C VAL A 26 3.83 -8.50 2.59
N ASP A 27 2.79 -9.29 2.38
CA ASP A 27 2.84 -10.75 2.38
C ASP A 27 2.42 -11.28 1.00
N ASN A 28 2.64 -12.56 0.74
CA ASN A 28 2.24 -13.23 -0.49
C ASN A 28 0.72 -13.15 -0.76
N ASP A 29 -0.08 -13.17 0.30
CA ASP A 29 -1.54 -13.30 0.22
C ASP A 29 -2.28 -12.01 0.64
N MET A 30 -1.58 -10.99 1.13
CA MET A 30 -2.19 -9.71 1.49
C MET A 30 -1.17 -8.58 1.67
N ILE A 31 -1.65 -7.36 1.46
CA ILE A 31 -0.94 -6.14 1.87
C ILE A 31 -1.88 -5.36 2.78
N PHE A 32 -1.42 -5.02 3.97
CA PHE A 32 -2.25 -4.38 4.99
C PHE A 32 -1.45 -3.39 5.84
N VAL A 33 -2.17 -2.51 6.53
CA VAL A 33 -1.64 -1.50 7.45
C VAL A 33 -1.99 -1.92 8.87
N GLU A 34 -0.99 -1.86 9.75
CA GLU A 34 -1.13 -2.08 11.19
C GLU A 34 -0.83 -0.79 11.95
N ASP A 35 -1.57 -0.52 13.03
CA ASP A 35 -1.14 0.45 14.04
C ASP A 35 -0.15 -0.22 15.00
N VAL A 36 1.10 0.27 15.00
CA VAL A 36 2.22 -0.33 15.75
C VAL A 36 1.97 -0.35 17.26
N PHE A 37 1.10 0.51 17.79
CA PHE A 37 0.83 0.57 19.23
C PHE A 37 -0.30 -0.36 19.68
N THR A 38 -1.23 -0.69 18.79
CA THR A 38 -2.37 -1.57 19.11
C THR A 38 -2.23 -2.97 18.50
N GLU A 39 -1.29 -3.16 17.56
CA GLU A 39 -1.11 -4.40 16.79
C GLU A 39 -2.39 -4.80 16.03
N GLU A 40 -3.27 -3.83 15.73
CA GLU A 40 -4.50 -4.06 14.97
C GLU A 40 -4.29 -3.75 13.49
N SER A 41 -4.77 -4.65 12.63
CA SER A 41 -4.91 -4.38 11.20
C SER A 41 -6.07 -3.40 10.98
N ILE A 42 -5.75 -2.24 10.42
CA ILE A 42 -6.68 -1.11 10.25
C ILE A 42 -7.06 -0.85 8.80
N TYR A 43 -6.33 -1.45 7.84
CA TYR A 43 -6.62 -1.33 6.42
C TYR A 43 -5.97 -2.46 5.63
N THR A 44 -6.69 -3.03 4.66
CA THR A 44 -6.15 -4.00 3.71
C THR A 44 -6.30 -3.44 2.29
N PHE A 45 -5.23 -3.48 1.52
CA PHE A 45 -5.25 -3.06 0.12
C PHE A 45 -6.04 -4.10 -0.69
N GLU A 46 -6.98 -3.64 -1.53
CA GLU A 46 -7.84 -4.55 -2.32
C GLU A 46 -7.10 -5.23 -3.47
N TYR A 47 -6.05 -4.59 -3.99
CA TYR A 47 -5.33 -5.06 -5.18
C TYR A 47 -3.82 -5.11 -4.91
N PHE A 48 -3.35 -6.29 -4.53
CA PHE A 48 -1.97 -6.55 -4.14
C PHE A 48 -1.28 -7.64 -4.98
N ASP A 49 -1.93 -8.10 -6.05
CA ASP A 49 -1.42 -9.12 -6.97
C ASP A 49 -0.20 -8.61 -7.77
N TYR A 50 0.19 -9.34 -8.83
CA TYR A 50 1.35 -9.09 -9.69
C TYR A 50 1.59 -7.62 -10.11
N ASP A 51 0.54 -6.80 -10.20
CA ASP A 51 0.62 -5.40 -10.57
C ASP A 51 1.00 -4.45 -9.41
N PHE A 52 1.11 -4.92 -8.16
CA PHE A 52 1.29 -4.05 -7.00
C PHE A 52 2.55 -3.19 -7.10
N ILE A 53 3.69 -3.79 -7.47
CA ILE A 53 4.94 -3.03 -7.62
C ILE A 53 4.84 -2.00 -8.76
N VAL A 54 4.16 -2.34 -9.85
CA VAL A 54 3.92 -1.42 -10.98
C VAL A 54 3.03 -0.27 -10.53
N GLN A 55 2.01 -0.54 -9.71
CA GLN A 55 1.16 0.49 -9.11
C GLN A 55 1.96 1.42 -8.18
N VAL A 56 2.82 0.87 -7.33
CA VAL A 56 3.71 1.64 -6.43
C VAL A 56 4.64 2.54 -7.25
N LEU A 57 5.33 2.00 -8.25
CA LEU A 57 6.28 2.75 -9.08
C LEU A 57 5.59 3.90 -9.83
N ASN A 58 4.43 3.64 -10.44
CA ASN A 58 3.66 4.69 -11.09
C ASN A 58 3.13 5.73 -10.08
N TYR A 59 2.74 5.31 -8.88
CA TYR A 59 2.27 6.23 -7.84
C TYR A 59 3.37 7.19 -7.36
N ILE A 60 4.63 6.74 -7.29
CA ILE A 60 5.77 7.61 -6.96
C ILE A 60 6.29 8.43 -8.16
N GLY A 61 5.66 8.32 -9.33
CA GLY A 61 5.96 9.13 -10.51
C GLY A 61 6.94 8.50 -11.51
N CYS A 62 7.25 7.22 -11.39
CA CYS A 62 7.98 6.48 -12.43
C CYS A 62 7.06 6.15 -13.61
N ASN A 63 7.65 5.82 -14.77
CA ASN A 63 6.93 5.24 -15.90
C ASN A 63 7.21 3.74 -15.94
N ALA A 64 6.31 2.93 -15.37
CA ALA A 64 6.47 1.49 -15.22
C ALA A 64 5.30 0.72 -15.86
N GLU A 65 5.63 -0.36 -16.55
CA GLU A 65 4.67 -1.30 -17.13
C GLU A 65 5.12 -2.76 -16.89
N TRP A 66 4.17 -3.68 -17.00
CA TRP A 66 4.42 -5.13 -16.91
C TRP A 66 4.73 -5.69 -18.30
N VAL A 67 5.66 -6.65 -18.40
CA VAL A 67 6.11 -7.29 -19.67
C VAL A 67 5.99 -8.80 -19.57
#